data_AF-A0A6P6J3D8-F1
#
_entry.id   AF-A0A6P6J3D8-F1
#
_cell.length_a   1.000
_cell.length_b   1.000
_cell.length_c   1.000
_cell.angle_alpha   90.00
_cell.angle_beta   90.00
_cell.angle_gamma   90.00
#
_symmetry.space_group_name_H-M   'P 1'
#
loop_
_entity.id
_entity.type
_entity.pdbx_description
1 polymer ?
#
loop_
_entity_poly.entity_id
_entity_poly.type
_entity_poly.pdbx_seq_one_letter_code
_entity_poly.pdbx_strand_id
1 'polypeptide(L)'
;MNVDLPPVKPQITFTETIPSQFEWMNKPERCNAALLNINCINIENKKGTVYSLNTPVLLLLNTHYSCTGEYPREKQPIKSHELHIQIKCDWKKNGRFQHLSSSSLEISWTSLEGDRCSGIEWDSYSASCKTPERHPGSCTQDSVTSTVCSITGLLPYTDYTCSITGTVNQTNYVIYTGYSTTLSDKPIFRSEIEVTHPSHNSLEIKCENKGPKIVWNGGEGIFEAEITYNGEPLITKPKTKCSFHFQDLYYLTTYKIKITAKNKEHSASITSKATTQCKNNLFSFQPNY
;
A
#
# COMPACT_ATOMS: atom_id res chain seq x y z
N MET A 1 36.68 46.41 27.36
CA MET A 1 37.61 46.30 26.21
C MET A 1 36.73 45.99 25.00
N ASN A 2 36.47 46.96 24.13
CA ASN A 2 35.77 46.70 22.87
C ASN A 2 36.77 45.95 21.99
N VAL A 3 36.59 44.64 21.86
CA VAL A 3 37.37 43.83 20.94
C VAL A 3 36.85 44.18 19.55
N ASP A 4 37.61 45.01 18.85
CA ASP A 4 37.30 45.39 17.49
C ASP A 4 37.45 44.14 16.59
N LEU A 5 36.37 43.74 15.93
CA LEU A 5 36.36 42.52 15.12
C LEU A 5 37.29 42.70 13.91
N PRO A 6 38.19 41.74 13.63
CA PRO A 6 39.08 41.85 12.47
C PRO A 6 38.25 41.92 11.18
N PRO A 7 38.68 42.67 10.14
CA PRO A 7 37.91 42.87 8.91
C PRO A 7 37.94 41.63 7.99
N VAL A 8 37.82 40.44 8.58
CA VAL A 8 37.88 39.14 7.91
C VAL A 8 36.46 38.64 7.71
N LYS A 9 36.15 38.20 6.49
CA LYS A 9 34.85 37.60 6.18
C LYS A 9 34.67 36.32 6.99
N PRO A 10 33.53 36.13 7.67
CA PRO A 10 33.26 34.89 8.40
C PRO A 10 33.12 33.73 7.41
N GLN A 11 33.69 32.59 7.76
CA GLN A 11 33.52 31.32 7.06
C GLN A 11 32.54 30.49 7.87
N ILE A 12 31.36 30.26 7.28
CA ILE A 12 30.30 29.47 7.90
C ILE A 12 30.25 28.09 7.28
N THR A 13 30.00 27.09 8.10
CA THR A 13 29.75 25.70 7.70
C THR A 13 28.48 25.21 8.37
N PHE A 14 28.00 24.06 7.91
CA PHE A 14 26.72 23.48 8.31
C PHE A 14 26.86 21.97 8.44
N THR A 15 26.41 21.41 9.55
CA THR A 15 26.30 19.95 9.69
C THR A 15 25.06 19.46 8.95
N GLU A 16 25.24 18.64 7.92
CA GLU A 16 24.15 18.03 7.14
C GLU A 16 23.44 16.91 7.91
N THR A 17 23.19 17.11 9.21
CA THR A 17 22.42 16.23 10.08
C THR A 17 21.15 16.92 10.55
N ILE A 18 20.14 16.19 11.03
CA ILE A 18 19.03 16.79 11.77
C ILE A 18 19.09 16.36 13.24
N PRO A 19 19.03 17.31 14.21
CA PRO A 19 19.07 18.75 13.99
C PRO A 19 20.42 19.19 13.43
N SER A 20 20.40 20.23 12.60
CA SER A 20 21.60 20.79 11.98
C SER A 20 22.18 21.88 12.86
N GLN A 21 23.46 22.20 12.66
CA GLN A 21 24.12 23.27 13.38
C GLN A 21 25.01 24.08 12.44
N PHE A 22 25.02 25.40 12.64
CA PHE A 22 25.94 26.30 11.98
C PHE A 22 27.18 26.51 12.83
N GLU A 23 28.35 26.46 12.17
CA GLU A 23 29.64 26.67 12.80
C GLU A 23 30.38 27.84 12.12
N TRP A 24 31.21 28.55 12.90
CA TRP A 24 32.07 29.61 12.42
C TRP A 24 33.53 29.16 12.43
N MET A 25 34.01 28.72 11.27
CA MET A 25 35.30 28.04 11.10
C MET A 25 36.51 28.92 11.43
N ASN A 26 36.47 30.19 11.02
CA ASN A 26 37.56 31.14 11.22
C ASN A 26 37.25 32.14 12.36
N LYS A 27 36.55 31.69 13.41
CA LYS A 27 36.22 32.53 14.56
C LYS A 27 37.48 32.94 15.33
N PRO A 28 37.74 34.23 15.56
CA PRO A 28 38.84 34.66 16.41
C PRO A 28 38.65 34.17 17.86
N GLU A 29 39.75 33.81 18.54
CA GLU A 29 39.71 33.23 19.90
C GLU A 29 38.98 34.12 20.92
N ARG A 30 39.19 35.44 20.82
CA ARG A 30 38.63 36.44 21.75
C ARG A 30 37.21 36.91 21.41
N CYS A 31 36.60 36.37 20.35
CA CYS A 31 35.29 36.79 19.89
C CYS A 31 34.18 35.85 20.38
N ASN A 32 33.10 36.47 20.85
CA ASN A 32 31.89 35.76 21.26
C ASN A 32 31.15 35.25 20.01
N ALA A 33 30.83 33.96 19.99
CA ALA A 33 30.07 33.33 18.91
C ALA A 33 28.67 33.93 18.74
N ALA A 34 28.08 34.50 19.80
CA ALA A 34 26.77 35.17 19.75
C ALA A 34 26.75 36.45 18.88
N LEU A 35 27.91 36.91 18.39
CA LEU A 35 28.00 38.10 17.52
C LEU A 35 27.70 37.79 16.06
N LEU A 36 27.74 36.52 15.64
CA LEU A 36 27.44 36.11 14.27
C LEU A 36 26.01 35.59 14.17
N ASN A 37 25.19 36.29 13.39
CA ASN A 37 23.84 35.86 13.03
C ASN A 37 23.87 35.19 11.66
N ILE A 38 23.21 34.05 11.52
CA ILE A 38 23.07 33.35 10.25
C ILE A 38 21.70 33.65 9.67
N ASN A 39 21.63 34.43 8.60
CA ASN A 39 20.39 34.66 7.88
C ASN A 39 20.24 33.65 6.75
N CYS A 40 19.21 32.81 6.81
CA CYS A 40 18.89 31.83 5.79
C CYS A 40 17.58 32.17 5.09
N ILE A 41 17.63 32.25 3.76
CA ILE A 41 16.47 32.53 2.91
C ILE A 41 16.09 31.24 2.20
N ASN A 42 14.85 30.81 2.40
CA ASN A 42 14.26 29.76 1.57
C ASN A 42 14.10 30.31 0.15
N ILE A 43 14.77 29.68 -0.81
CA ILE A 43 14.86 30.18 -2.18
C ILE A 43 13.50 30.14 -2.89
N GLU A 44 12.64 29.19 -2.52
CA GLU A 44 11.34 28.92 -3.13
C GLU A 44 10.29 29.94 -2.71
N ASN A 45 10.17 30.24 -1.41
CA ASN A 45 9.15 31.16 -0.89
C ASN A 45 9.69 32.53 -0.43
N LYS A 46 11.00 32.77 -0.58
CA LYS A 46 11.71 33.99 -0.18
C LYS A 46 11.57 34.37 1.29
N LYS A 47 11.14 33.45 2.16
CA LYS A 47 11.05 33.67 3.60
C LYS A 47 12.44 33.55 4.22
N GLY A 48 12.87 34.59 4.93
CA GLY A 48 14.10 34.62 5.69
C GLY A 48 13.89 34.25 7.15
N THR A 49 14.82 33.48 7.72
CA THR A 49 14.90 33.18 9.15
C THR A 49 16.33 33.41 9.63
N VAL A 50 16.47 33.97 10.83
CA VAL A 50 17.78 34.20 11.46
C VAL A 50 18.03 33.12 12.51
N TYR A 51 19.21 32.51 12.44
CA TYR A 51 19.68 31.46 13.36
C TYR A 51 20.94 31.89 14.10
N SER A 52 21.12 31.33 15.29
CA SER A 52 22.33 31.48 16.10
C SER A 52 23.33 30.37 15.79
N LEU A 53 24.60 30.61 16.07
CA LEU A 53 25.65 29.57 16.00
C LEU A 53 25.46 28.52 17.09
N ASN A 54 25.88 27.28 16.79
CA ASN A 54 25.93 26.15 17.73
C ASN A 54 24.58 25.80 18.40
N THR A 55 23.47 26.32 17.90
CA THR A 55 22.12 25.92 18.34
C THR A 55 21.52 24.94 17.34
N PRO A 56 20.82 23.88 17.80
CA PRO A 56 20.04 23.00 16.93
C PRO A 56 19.08 23.80 16.04
N VAL A 57 19.21 23.62 14.72
CA VAL A 57 18.35 24.22 13.70
C VAL A 57 17.59 23.12 12.97
N LEU A 58 16.27 23.32 12.85
CA LEU A 58 15.40 22.43 12.11
C LEU A 58 14.96 23.11 10.80
N LEU A 59 15.71 22.86 9.73
CA LEU A 59 15.36 23.30 8.38
C LEU A 59 14.40 22.31 7.72
N LEU A 60 13.58 22.80 6.78
CA LEU A 60 12.70 21.93 6.02
C LEU A 60 13.53 21.03 5.10
N LEU A 61 13.14 19.76 5.06
CA LEU A 61 13.77 18.75 4.24
C LEU A 61 13.49 18.99 2.75
N ASN A 62 14.48 18.66 1.91
CA ASN A 62 14.47 18.86 0.46
C ASN A 62 14.29 20.31 -0.02
N THR A 63 14.27 21.28 0.89
CA THR A 63 14.16 22.71 0.57
C THR A 63 15.54 23.32 0.36
N HIS A 64 15.67 24.16 -0.66
CA HIS A 64 16.91 24.90 -0.90
C HIS A 64 16.95 26.21 -0.10
N TYR A 65 18.01 26.38 0.67
CA TYR A 65 18.28 27.62 1.38
C TYR A 65 19.57 28.27 0.90
N SER A 66 19.58 29.59 0.95
CA SER A 66 20.74 30.45 0.82
C SER A 66 21.01 31.10 2.17
N CYS A 67 22.15 30.77 2.78
CA CYS A 67 22.50 31.25 4.11
C CYS A 67 23.72 32.18 4.06
N THR A 68 23.69 33.25 4.85
CA THR A 68 24.80 34.20 4.99
C THR A 68 24.98 34.54 6.46
N GLY A 69 26.22 34.45 6.94
CA GLY A 69 26.62 34.89 8.27
C GLY A 69 26.96 36.37 8.29
N GLU A 70 26.44 37.10 9.26
CA GLU A 70 26.62 38.54 9.41
C GLU A 70 26.96 38.90 10.86
N TYR A 71 27.97 39.76 11.05
CA TYR A 71 28.25 40.37 12.34
C TYR A 71 28.35 41.90 12.22
N PRO A 72 27.95 42.64 13.27
CA PRO A 72 27.92 44.10 13.24
C PRO A 72 29.33 44.71 13.28
N ARG A 73 29.54 45.77 12.51
CA ARG A 73 30.74 46.63 12.54
C ARG A 73 30.35 48.07 12.26
N GLU A 74 31.02 49.04 12.91
CA GLU A 74 30.57 50.43 13.09
C GLU A 74 30.05 51.17 11.84
N LYS A 75 30.56 50.86 10.64
CA LYS A 75 30.17 51.53 9.39
C LYS A 75 29.40 50.64 8.42
N GLN A 76 29.64 49.34 8.43
CA GLN A 76 28.99 48.38 7.55
C GLN A 76 29.17 46.97 8.13
N PRO A 77 28.10 46.17 8.22
CA PRO A 77 28.22 44.79 8.65
C PRO A 77 29.06 43.96 7.66
N ILE A 78 29.82 43.01 8.19
CA ILE A 78 30.65 42.11 7.38
C ILE A 78 29.88 40.82 7.17
N LYS A 79 29.78 40.39 5.90
CA LYS A 79 29.03 39.21 5.47
C LYS A 79 29.96 38.09 5.01
N SER A 80 29.56 36.86 5.28
CA SER A 80 30.18 35.66 4.71
C SER A 80 29.93 35.58 3.20
N HIS A 81 30.56 34.59 2.56
CA HIS A 81 30.05 34.08 1.29
C HIS A 81 28.70 33.37 1.51
N GLU A 82 27.91 33.30 0.46
CA GLU A 82 26.64 32.58 0.44
C GLU A 82 26.89 31.08 0.55
N LEU A 83 26.21 30.42 1.48
CA LEU A 83 26.23 28.99 1.68
C LEU A 83 24.89 28.40 1.21
N HIS A 84 24.94 27.61 0.15
CA HIS A 84 23.76 26.89 -0.35
C HIS A 84 23.62 25.55 0.35
N ILE A 85 22.46 25.31 0.95
CA ILE A 85 22.18 24.08 1.68
C ILE A 85 20.87 23.46 1.20
N GLN A 86 20.87 22.13 1.14
CA GLN A 86 19.68 21.32 0.93
C GLN A 86 19.87 20.00 1.68
N ILE A 87 19.08 19.80 2.74
CA ILE A 87 19.13 18.54 3.49
C ILE A 87 18.30 17.50 2.72
N LYS A 88 18.96 16.42 2.32
CA LYS A 88 18.32 15.24 1.74
C LYS A 88 18.57 14.06 2.65
N CYS A 89 17.55 13.23 2.80
CA CYS A 89 17.63 12.00 3.57
C CYS A 89 17.30 10.83 2.65
N ASP A 90 18.07 9.75 2.79
CA ASP A 90 17.94 8.56 1.96
C ASP A 90 17.14 7.47 2.69
N TRP A 91 15.94 7.80 3.18
CA TRP A 91 15.10 6.89 3.96
C TRP A 91 14.56 5.67 3.19
N LYS A 92 14.74 5.64 1.87
CA LYS A 92 14.11 4.68 0.95
C LYS A 92 14.43 3.19 1.22
N LYS A 93 15.28 2.85 2.19
CA LYS A 93 15.86 1.50 2.32
C LYS A 93 15.29 0.61 3.44
N ASN A 94 14.41 1.08 4.32
CA ASN A 94 14.09 0.32 5.55
C ASN A 94 12.62 -0.06 5.77
N GLY A 95 11.72 0.31 4.87
CA GLY A 95 10.34 -0.13 4.99
C GLY A 95 10.21 -1.60 4.63
N ARG A 96 9.53 -2.38 5.48
CA ARG A 96 9.21 -3.78 5.24
C ARG A 96 7.71 -3.97 5.27
N PHE A 97 7.24 -4.85 4.39
CA PHE A 97 5.86 -5.30 4.35
C PHE A 97 5.82 -6.76 4.81
N GLN A 98 4.91 -7.05 5.72
CA GLN A 98 4.62 -8.41 6.15
C GLN A 98 3.13 -8.68 5.94
N HIS A 99 2.82 -9.82 5.34
CA HIS A 99 1.45 -10.26 5.15
C HIS A 99 0.95 -10.88 6.46
N LEU A 100 -0.18 -10.38 6.96
CA LEU A 100 -0.84 -10.95 8.14
C LEU A 100 -2.01 -11.85 7.72
N SER A 101 -2.75 -11.47 6.68
CA SER A 101 -3.87 -12.25 6.13
C SER A 101 -4.16 -11.87 4.67
N SER A 102 -5.23 -12.42 4.11
CA SER A 102 -5.78 -12.01 2.81
C SER A 102 -6.30 -10.56 2.79
N SER A 103 -6.59 -9.96 3.94
CA SER A 103 -7.21 -8.63 4.04
C SER A 103 -6.43 -7.66 4.93
N SER A 104 -5.20 -8.03 5.31
CA SER A 104 -4.36 -7.18 6.16
C SER A 104 -2.88 -7.30 5.84
N LEU A 105 -2.21 -6.15 5.97
CA LEU A 105 -0.77 -5.98 5.84
C LEU A 105 -0.23 -5.29 7.08
N GLU A 106 0.94 -5.71 7.51
CA GLU A 106 1.75 -4.99 8.47
C GLU A 106 2.87 -4.26 7.73
N ILE A 107 3.06 -2.99 8.08
CA ILE A 107 4.12 -2.16 7.57
C ILE A 107 5.01 -1.80 8.74
N SER A 108 6.29 -2.16 8.65
CA SER A 108 7.27 -1.77 9.65
C SER A 108 8.41 -0.96 9.03
N TRP A 109 8.98 -0.06 9.83
CA TRP A 109 10.17 0.69 9.45
C TRP A 109 11.17 0.74 10.60
N THR A 110 12.43 0.98 10.28
CA THR A 110 13.47 1.25 11.28
C THR A 110 14.24 2.50 10.88
N SER A 111 14.55 3.34 11.86
CA SER A 111 15.55 4.41 11.69
C SER A 111 16.92 3.74 11.60
N LEU A 112 17.73 4.08 10.61
CA LEU A 112 19.12 3.63 10.56
C LEU A 112 19.95 4.53 11.47
N GLU A 113 20.67 3.92 12.41
CA GLU A 113 21.81 4.57 13.05
C GLU A 113 22.80 5.00 11.97
N GLY A 114 23.18 6.29 11.96
CA GLY A 114 24.12 6.87 11.00
C GLY A 114 23.49 7.51 9.75
N ASP A 115 22.16 7.53 9.61
CA ASP A 115 21.51 8.37 8.60
C ASP A 115 21.63 9.85 8.98
N ARG A 116 21.77 10.75 7.99
CA ARG A 116 21.81 12.20 8.19
C ARG A 116 20.58 12.72 8.94
N CYS A 117 19.52 11.92 8.97
CA CYS A 117 18.22 12.32 9.49
C CYS A 117 17.82 11.50 10.71
N SER A 118 18.78 10.84 11.36
CA SER A 118 18.55 10.00 12.53
C SER A 118 18.09 10.77 13.78
N GLY A 119 18.40 12.07 13.87
CA GLY A 119 17.97 12.92 14.98
C GLY A 119 16.67 13.71 14.71
N ILE A 120 15.89 13.35 13.68
CA ILE A 120 14.53 13.89 13.53
C ILE A 120 13.65 13.30 14.65
N GLU A 121 13.08 14.18 15.46
CA GLU A 121 11.92 13.86 16.29
C GLU A 121 10.65 14.03 15.44
N TRP A 122 9.97 12.92 15.15
CA TRP A 122 8.76 12.93 14.33
C TRP A 122 7.53 13.17 15.21
N ASP A 123 6.66 14.09 14.78
CA ASP A 123 5.40 14.40 15.44
C ASP A 123 4.43 13.20 15.37
N SER A 124 4.37 12.55 14.22
CA SER A 124 3.53 11.38 13.97
C SER A 124 3.99 10.59 12.76
N TYR A 125 3.49 9.35 12.67
CA TYR A 125 3.62 8.53 11.47
C TYR A 125 2.25 8.08 10.97
N SER A 126 2.13 7.97 9.66
CA SER A 126 0.98 7.34 9.02
C SER A 126 1.44 6.42 7.92
N ALA A 127 0.71 5.33 7.73
CA ALA A 127 0.90 4.46 6.57
C ALA A 127 -0.42 4.32 5.82
N SER A 128 -0.34 4.33 4.50
CA SER A 128 -1.51 4.21 3.63
C SER A 128 -1.20 3.27 2.48
N CYS A 129 -2.20 2.49 2.09
CA CYS A 129 -2.13 1.62 0.91
C CYS A 129 -3.22 2.04 -0.06
N LYS A 130 -2.85 2.13 -1.35
CA LYS A 130 -3.78 2.44 -2.43
C LYS A 130 -3.64 1.45 -3.57
N THR A 131 -4.77 1.17 -4.21
CA THR A 131 -4.80 0.58 -5.54
C THR A 131 -4.94 1.70 -6.57
N PRO A 132 -4.77 1.43 -7.88
CA PRO A 132 -5.04 2.43 -8.92
C PRO A 132 -6.46 3.01 -8.88
N GLU A 133 -7.43 2.23 -8.37
CA GLU A 133 -8.85 2.58 -8.39
C GLU A 133 -9.41 3.05 -7.04
N ARG A 134 -8.76 2.74 -5.91
CA ARG A 134 -9.29 3.02 -4.56
C ARG A 134 -8.20 3.33 -3.53
N HIS A 135 -8.59 4.01 -2.46
CA HIS A 135 -7.80 4.21 -1.24
C HIS A 135 -8.43 3.38 -0.10
N PRO A 136 -8.22 2.06 -0.03
CA PRO A 136 -9.02 1.20 0.84
C PRO A 136 -8.56 1.15 2.30
N GLY A 137 -7.39 1.69 2.66
CA GLY A 137 -6.96 1.65 4.06
C GLY A 137 -5.79 2.57 4.40
N SER A 138 -5.86 3.12 5.61
CA SER A 138 -4.79 3.89 6.25
C SER A 138 -4.74 3.56 7.73
N CYS A 139 -3.55 3.59 8.30
CA CYS A 139 -3.34 3.57 9.73
C CYS A 139 -2.51 4.80 10.13
N THR A 140 -2.87 5.40 11.25
CA THR A 140 -2.19 6.56 11.80
C THR A 140 -1.74 6.19 13.20
N GLN A 141 -0.51 6.53 13.56
CA GLN A 141 0.00 6.36 14.91
C GLN A 141 0.46 7.70 15.46
N ASP A 142 -0.16 8.05 16.58
CA ASP A 142 0.27 9.16 17.42
C ASP A 142 1.39 8.63 18.32
N SER A 143 2.58 9.22 18.22
CA SER A 143 3.81 8.93 19.00
C SER A 143 4.85 7.93 18.46
N VAL A 144 6.08 8.14 18.97
CA VAL A 144 7.40 7.67 18.52
C VAL A 144 7.69 6.18 18.82
N THR A 145 6.83 5.48 19.57
CA THR A 145 7.20 4.18 20.16
C THR A 145 6.94 2.98 19.25
N SER A 146 6.04 3.10 18.27
CA SER A 146 5.72 2.01 17.37
C SER A 146 6.13 2.38 15.95
N THR A 147 7.06 1.62 15.40
CA THR A 147 7.44 1.70 14.00
C THR A 147 6.70 0.65 13.15
N VAL A 148 5.55 0.20 13.64
CA VAL A 148 4.75 -0.87 13.05
C VAL A 148 3.30 -0.40 12.92
N CYS A 149 2.73 -0.56 11.73
CA CYS A 149 1.39 -0.10 11.40
C CYS A 149 0.63 -1.21 10.67
N SER A 150 -0.47 -1.68 11.25
CA SER A 150 -1.32 -2.71 10.66
C SER A 150 -2.47 -2.07 9.89
N ILE A 151 -2.55 -2.36 8.59
CA ILE A 151 -3.64 -1.94 7.72
C ILE A 151 -4.58 -3.12 7.50
N THR A 152 -5.87 -2.93 7.74
CA THR A 152 -6.92 -3.95 7.61
C THR A 152 -7.98 -3.52 6.59
N GLY A 153 -8.87 -4.44 6.21
CA GLY A 153 -9.95 -4.16 5.25
C GLY A 153 -9.48 -4.11 3.79
N LEU A 154 -8.30 -4.65 3.51
CA LEU A 154 -7.78 -4.78 2.15
C LEU A 154 -8.50 -5.90 1.40
N LEU A 155 -8.48 -5.85 0.07
CA LEU A 155 -9.02 -6.89 -0.79
C LEU A 155 -7.99 -8.02 -0.94
N PRO A 156 -8.42 -9.29 -0.92
CA PRO A 156 -7.54 -10.43 -1.22
C PRO A 156 -6.90 -10.37 -2.60
N TYR A 157 -5.71 -10.94 -2.71
CA TYR A 157 -4.96 -11.09 -3.97
C TYR A 157 -4.94 -9.81 -4.81
N THR A 158 -4.68 -8.67 -4.16
CA THR A 158 -4.72 -7.36 -4.79
C THR A 158 -3.39 -6.66 -4.60
N ASP A 159 -2.88 -6.04 -5.67
CA ASP A 159 -1.65 -5.27 -5.65
C ASP A 159 -1.87 -3.90 -5.04
N TYR A 160 -1.07 -3.59 -4.02
CA TYR A 160 -1.08 -2.32 -3.31
C TYR A 160 0.23 -1.58 -3.50
N THR A 161 0.11 -0.27 -3.72
CA THR A 161 1.21 0.67 -3.48
C THR A 161 1.00 1.27 -2.09
N CYS A 162 1.92 1.01 -1.18
CA CYS A 162 1.85 1.48 0.19
C CYS A 162 2.95 2.50 0.45
N SER A 163 2.62 3.54 1.22
CA SER A 163 3.56 4.60 1.60
C SER A 163 3.51 4.89 3.09
N ILE A 164 4.69 5.15 3.66
CA ILE A 164 4.87 5.63 5.03
C ILE A 164 5.15 7.13 4.95
N THR A 165 4.38 7.92 5.68
CA THR A 165 4.52 9.37 5.78
C THR A 165 4.80 9.72 7.23
N GLY A 166 5.91 10.39 7.48
CA GLY A 166 6.19 11.01 8.77
C GLY A 166 5.83 12.49 8.74
N THR A 167 5.36 13.01 9.87
CA THR A 167 5.07 14.43 10.05
C THR A 167 6.13 15.04 10.96
N VAL A 168 6.71 16.17 10.56
CA VAL A 168 7.54 17.00 11.44
C VAL A 168 7.26 18.47 11.15
N ASN A 169 7.07 19.28 12.19
CA ASN A 169 6.67 20.67 12.08
C ASN A 169 5.44 20.87 11.18
N GLN A 170 4.41 20.03 11.36
CA GLN A 170 3.17 20.06 10.56
C GLN A 170 3.38 19.81 9.05
N THR A 171 4.56 19.37 8.65
CA THR A 171 4.90 19.06 7.26
C THR A 171 5.06 17.56 7.08
N ASN A 172 4.41 17.03 6.05
CA ASN A 172 4.41 15.60 5.74
C ASN A 172 5.54 15.25 4.78
N TYR A 173 6.28 14.19 5.11
CA TYR A 173 7.36 13.67 4.29
C TYR A 173 7.16 12.19 4.02
N VAL A 174 7.22 11.80 2.73
CA VAL A 174 7.17 10.40 2.33
C VAL A 174 8.52 9.76 2.65
N ILE A 175 8.53 8.88 3.63
CA ILE A 175 9.72 8.17 4.13
C ILE A 175 10.01 6.97 3.23
N TYR A 176 8.96 6.22 2.88
CA TYR A 176 9.09 5.00 2.10
C TYR A 176 7.86 4.77 1.26
N THR A 177 8.06 4.21 0.06
CA THR A 177 7.01 3.71 -0.81
C THR A 177 7.44 2.35 -1.32
N GLY A 178 6.53 1.39 -1.31
CA GLY A 178 6.78 0.12 -1.95
C GLY A 178 5.49 -0.61 -2.33
N TYR A 179 5.69 -1.79 -2.91
CA TYR A 179 4.62 -2.59 -3.51
C TYR A 179 4.45 -3.87 -2.70
N SER A 180 3.19 -4.26 -2.49
CA SER A 180 2.86 -5.49 -1.80
C SER A 180 1.53 -6.04 -2.30
N THR A 181 1.45 -7.35 -2.50
CA THR A 181 0.22 -8.06 -2.89
C THR A 181 -0.33 -8.78 -1.67
N THR A 182 -1.61 -8.61 -1.36
CA THR A 182 -2.27 -9.37 -0.28
C THR A 182 -2.35 -10.86 -0.61
N LEU A 183 -2.44 -11.71 0.40
CA LEU A 183 -2.59 -13.15 0.21
C LEU A 183 -3.93 -13.48 -0.47
N SER A 184 -4.00 -14.65 -1.12
CA SER A 184 -5.27 -15.17 -1.64
C SER A 184 -6.24 -15.55 -0.52
N ASP A 185 -7.52 -15.64 -0.88
CA ASP A 185 -8.60 -16.13 -0.03
C ASP A 185 -9.55 -17.01 -0.85
N LYS A 186 -10.59 -17.56 -0.20
CA LYS A 186 -11.66 -18.30 -0.85
C LYS A 186 -12.34 -17.43 -1.92
N PRO A 187 -12.61 -18.00 -3.11
CA PRO A 187 -13.42 -17.33 -4.12
C PRO A 187 -14.81 -16.96 -3.57
N ILE A 188 -15.31 -15.77 -3.93
CA ILE A 188 -16.70 -15.39 -3.68
C ILE A 188 -17.54 -15.95 -4.82
N PHE A 189 -18.08 -17.15 -4.60
CA PHE A 189 -18.90 -17.85 -5.56
C PHE A 189 -20.37 -17.85 -5.13
N ARG A 190 -21.14 -16.91 -5.68
CA ARG A 190 -22.57 -16.67 -5.37
C ARG A 190 -23.47 -16.73 -6.60
N SER A 191 -22.98 -17.30 -7.68
CA SER A 191 -23.70 -17.31 -8.96
C SER A 191 -24.86 -18.31 -8.94
N GLU A 192 -25.91 -18.03 -9.70
CA GLU A 192 -27.05 -18.94 -9.80
C GLU A 192 -26.73 -20.09 -10.75
N ILE A 193 -27.15 -21.30 -10.37
CA ILE A 193 -27.00 -22.48 -11.25
C ILE A 193 -28.20 -22.52 -12.20
N GLU A 194 -27.93 -22.34 -13.48
CA GLU A 194 -28.88 -22.63 -14.55
C GLU A 194 -28.74 -24.08 -14.99
N VAL A 195 -29.87 -24.77 -15.10
CA VAL A 195 -29.93 -26.13 -15.62
C VAL A 195 -30.90 -26.19 -16.78
N THR A 196 -30.41 -26.70 -17.91
CA THR A 196 -31.18 -27.00 -19.11
C THR A 196 -31.14 -28.49 -19.40
N HIS A 197 -32.10 -28.97 -20.20
CA HIS A 197 -32.24 -30.38 -20.58
C HIS A 197 -32.05 -30.55 -22.09
N PRO A 198 -30.81 -30.72 -22.59
CA PRO A 198 -30.57 -30.94 -24.02
C PRO A 198 -31.26 -32.19 -24.56
N SER A 199 -31.42 -33.21 -23.70
CA SER A 199 -32.19 -34.43 -23.92
C SER A 199 -32.88 -34.85 -22.61
N HIS A 200 -33.80 -35.82 -22.69
CA HIS A 200 -34.52 -36.29 -21.51
C HIS A 200 -33.62 -36.86 -20.40
N ASN A 201 -32.48 -37.45 -20.77
CA ASN A 201 -31.51 -38.06 -19.87
C ASN A 201 -30.18 -37.29 -19.79
N SER A 202 -30.20 -35.99 -20.07
CA SER A 202 -29.02 -35.14 -19.93
C SER A 202 -29.33 -33.85 -19.19
N LEU A 203 -28.28 -33.30 -18.57
CA LEU A 203 -28.31 -32.01 -17.89
C LEU A 203 -27.16 -31.16 -18.43
N GLU A 204 -27.47 -29.95 -18.88
CA GLU A 204 -26.48 -28.91 -19.14
C GLU A 204 -26.55 -27.88 -18.02
N ILE A 205 -25.41 -27.61 -17.39
CA ILE A 205 -25.28 -26.77 -16.22
C ILE A 205 -24.42 -25.56 -16.58
N LYS A 206 -24.93 -24.36 -16.33
CA LYS A 206 -24.21 -23.09 -16.49
C LYS A 206 -24.30 -22.28 -15.20
N CYS A 207 -23.22 -21.62 -14.80
CA CYS A 207 -23.23 -20.82 -13.57
C CYS A 207 -22.60 -19.43 -13.70
N GLU A 208 -22.33 -18.97 -14.91
CA GLU A 208 -21.80 -17.60 -15.16
C GLU A 208 -22.80 -16.69 -15.88
N ASN A 209 -23.97 -17.22 -16.26
CA ASN A 209 -24.97 -16.49 -17.06
C ASN A 209 -25.88 -15.58 -16.21
N LYS A 210 -26.14 -15.96 -14.95
CA LYS A 210 -27.05 -15.24 -14.05
C LYS A 210 -26.41 -14.97 -12.70
N GLY A 211 -26.58 -13.74 -12.23
CA GLY A 211 -26.09 -13.28 -10.93
C GLY A 211 -24.73 -12.57 -10.99
N PRO A 212 -24.12 -12.29 -9.82
CA PRO A 212 -22.84 -11.61 -9.75
C PRO A 212 -21.72 -12.48 -10.34
N LYS A 213 -20.79 -11.83 -11.04
CA LYS A 213 -19.56 -12.47 -11.51
C LYS A 213 -18.76 -13.01 -10.33
N ILE A 214 -18.13 -14.16 -10.54
CA ILE A 214 -17.21 -14.73 -9.55
C ILE A 214 -16.08 -13.75 -9.25
N VAL A 215 -15.74 -13.61 -7.97
CA VAL A 215 -14.52 -12.93 -7.53
C VAL A 215 -13.57 -14.01 -7.04
N TRP A 216 -12.46 -14.21 -7.74
CA TRP A 216 -11.55 -15.33 -7.46
C TRP A 216 -10.78 -15.19 -6.15
N ASN A 217 -10.59 -13.96 -5.64
CA ASN A 217 -9.74 -13.66 -4.47
C ASN A 217 -8.37 -14.37 -4.57
N GLY A 218 -7.84 -14.42 -5.78
CA GLY A 218 -6.74 -15.27 -6.19
C GLY A 218 -6.52 -15.12 -7.69
N GLY A 219 -5.49 -15.76 -8.22
CA GLY A 219 -5.35 -15.92 -9.66
C GLY A 219 -6.59 -16.60 -10.25
N GLU A 220 -6.87 -16.34 -11.53
CA GLU A 220 -7.97 -16.99 -12.25
C GLU A 220 -7.94 -18.50 -12.05
N GLY A 221 -9.11 -19.05 -11.74
CA GLY A 221 -9.25 -20.43 -11.29
C GLY A 221 -9.95 -21.34 -12.28
N ILE A 222 -10.39 -22.48 -11.75
CA ILE A 222 -11.10 -23.52 -12.48
C ILE A 222 -12.41 -23.86 -11.76
N PHE A 223 -13.37 -24.36 -12.53
CA PHE A 223 -14.63 -24.91 -12.07
C PHE A 223 -14.62 -26.42 -12.22
N GLU A 224 -15.24 -27.09 -11.26
CA GLU A 224 -15.49 -28.53 -11.27
C GLU A 224 -16.95 -28.76 -10.89
N ALA A 225 -17.66 -29.57 -11.68
CA ALA A 225 -19.02 -29.96 -11.37
C ALA A 225 -19.07 -31.44 -10.98
N GLU A 226 -19.84 -31.71 -9.94
CA GLU A 226 -20.17 -33.01 -9.41
C GLU A 226 -21.70 -33.13 -9.40
N ILE A 227 -22.23 -34.24 -9.91
CA ILE A 227 -23.62 -34.63 -9.66
C ILE A 227 -23.65 -35.93 -8.86
N THR A 228 -24.58 -36.04 -7.91
CA THR A 228 -24.69 -37.22 -7.04
C THR A 228 -26.11 -37.78 -7.10
N TYR A 229 -26.21 -39.10 -7.26
CA TYR A 229 -27.45 -39.87 -7.12
C TYR A 229 -27.16 -41.14 -6.30
N ASN A 230 -28.02 -41.45 -5.32
CA ASN A 230 -27.84 -42.59 -4.40
C ASN A 230 -26.46 -42.69 -3.72
N GLY A 231 -25.76 -41.56 -3.55
CA GLY A 231 -24.42 -41.52 -2.95
C GLY A 231 -23.27 -41.75 -3.94
N GLU A 232 -23.54 -42.05 -5.20
CA GLU A 232 -22.53 -42.18 -6.25
C GLU A 232 -22.29 -40.83 -6.96
N PRO A 233 -21.08 -40.25 -6.88
CA PRO A 233 -20.75 -39.00 -7.54
C PRO A 233 -20.22 -39.22 -8.96
N LEU A 234 -20.73 -38.44 -9.91
CA LEU A 234 -20.16 -38.27 -11.24
C LEU A 234 -19.50 -36.89 -11.31
N ILE A 235 -18.17 -36.87 -11.47
CA ILE A 235 -17.35 -35.65 -11.44
C ILE A 235 -16.84 -35.36 -12.85
N THR A 236 -16.92 -34.10 -13.25
CA THR A 236 -16.40 -33.62 -14.53
C THR A 236 -14.92 -33.29 -14.47
N LYS A 237 -14.26 -33.28 -15.64
CA LYS A 237 -12.93 -32.66 -15.73
C LYS A 237 -13.04 -31.17 -15.43
N PRO A 238 -12.06 -30.59 -14.71
CA PRO A 238 -12.06 -29.15 -14.45
C PRO A 238 -12.04 -28.31 -15.72
N LYS A 239 -12.72 -27.17 -15.68
CA LYS A 239 -12.84 -26.23 -16.81
C LYS A 239 -12.63 -24.79 -16.36
N THR A 240 -12.15 -23.94 -17.26
CA THR A 240 -12.04 -22.49 -17.00
C THR A 240 -13.36 -21.75 -17.13
N LYS A 241 -14.32 -22.29 -17.89
CA LYS A 241 -15.69 -21.78 -17.99
C LYS A 241 -16.64 -22.63 -17.18
N CYS A 242 -17.62 -22.00 -16.53
CA CYS A 242 -18.65 -22.73 -15.82
C CYS A 242 -19.75 -23.23 -16.77
N SER A 243 -19.43 -24.30 -17.51
CA SER A 243 -20.37 -24.99 -18.38
C SER A 243 -20.07 -26.48 -18.45
N PHE A 244 -21.04 -27.29 -18.02
CA PHE A 244 -20.90 -28.73 -17.88
C PHE A 244 -22.08 -29.45 -18.53
N HIS A 245 -21.79 -30.60 -19.12
CA HIS A 245 -22.79 -31.44 -19.77
C HIS A 245 -22.65 -32.85 -19.21
N PHE A 246 -23.74 -33.36 -18.66
CA PHE A 246 -23.88 -34.71 -18.14
C PHE A 246 -24.87 -35.45 -19.02
N GLN A 247 -24.45 -36.60 -19.55
CA GLN A 247 -25.25 -37.44 -20.46
C GLN A 247 -25.51 -38.81 -19.82
N ASP A 248 -26.40 -39.59 -20.45
CA ASP A 248 -26.68 -40.98 -20.08
C ASP A 248 -27.13 -41.17 -18.63
N LEU A 249 -27.86 -40.18 -18.10
CA LEU A 249 -28.42 -40.20 -16.75
C LEU A 249 -29.68 -41.06 -16.68
N TYR A 250 -30.02 -41.55 -15.49
CA TYR A 250 -31.34 -42.15 -15.26
C TYR A 250 -32.47 -41.15 -15.50
N TYR A 251 -33.56 -41.58 -16.14
CA TYR A 251 -34.77 -40.78 -16.38
C TYR A 251 -35.54 -40.51 -15.09
N LEU A 252 -36.30 -39.41 -15.04
CA LEU A 252 -37.13 -39.02 -13.87
C LEU A 252 -36.37 -39.06 -12.53
N THR A 253 -35.08 -38.80 -12.57
CA THR A 253 -34.18 -38.97 -11.42
C THR A 253 -33.63 -37.61 -11.00
N THR A 254 -33.73 -37.31 -9.72
CA THR A 254 -33.24 -36.06 -9.14
C THR A 254 -31.80 -36.21 -8.69
N TYR A 255 -30.93 -35.43 -9.28
CA TYR A 255 -29.50 -35.36 -8.93
C TYR A 255 -29.25 -34.15 -8.05
N LYS A 256 -28.37 -34.32 -7.05
CA LYS A 256 -27.77 -33.19 -6.33
C LYS A 256 -26.59 -32.68 -7.16
N ILE A 257 -26.60 -31.40 -7.50
CA ILE A 257 -25.52 -30.75 -8.23
C ILE A 257 -24.66 -30.00 -7.22
N LYS A 258 -23.33 -30.13 -7.33
CA LYS A 258 -22.35 -29.31 -6.63
C LYS A 258 -21.37 -28.75 -7.64
N ILE A 259 -21.25 -27.43 -7.68
CA ILE A 259 -20.23 -26.75 -8.49
C ILE A 259 -19.21 -26.17 -7.52
N THR A 260 -17.93 -26.41 -7.79
CA THR A 260 -16.82 -25.91 -6.99
C THR A 260 -15.94 -25.02 -7.86
N ALA A 261 -15.78 -23.76 -7.45
CA ALA A 261 -14.78 -22.86 -8.01
C ALA A 261 -13.52 -22.95 -7.15
N LYS A 262 -12.37 -23.18 -7.78
CA LYS A 262 -11.06 -23.33 -7.13
C LYS A 262 -10.09 -22.31 -7.71
N ASN A 263 -9.50 -21.47 -6.87
CA ASN A 263 -8.26 -20.77 -7.22
C ASN A 263 -7.07 -21.69 -6.85
N LYS A 264 -5.84 -21.17 -6.90
CA LYS A 264 -4.63 -21.97 -6.66
C LYS A 264 -4.57 -22.60 -5.26
N GLU A 265 -5.15 -21.96 -4.25
CA GLU A 265 -4.97 -22.33 -2.83
C GLU A 265 -6.28 -22.64 -2.10
N HIS A 266 -7.41 -22.16 -2.63
CA HIS A 266 -8.70 -22.17 -1.97
C HIS A 266 -9.84 -22.53 -2.91
N SER A 267 -10.96 -22.94 -2.33
CA SER A 267 -12.15 -23.33 -3.07
C SER A 267 -13.44 -22.87 -2.38
N ALA A 268 -14.46 -22.59 -3.19
CA ALA A 268 -15.83 -22.34 -2.74
C ALA A 268 -16.80 -23.17 -3.58
N SER A 269 -17.88 -23.66 -2.97
CA SER A 269 -18.87 -24.48 -3.66
C SER A 269 -20.29 -23.95 -3.45
N ILE A 270 -21.12 -24.14 -4.47
CA ILE A 270 -22.58 -23.96 -4.41
C ILE A 270 -23.25 -25.29 -4.78
N THR A 271 -24.49 -25.47 -4.32
CA THR A 271 -25.26 -26.69 -4.60
C THR A 271 -26.65 -26.37 -5.12
N SER A 272 -27.14 -27.21 -6.03
CA SER A 272 -28.51 -27.17 -6.55
C SER A 272 -29.05 -28.59 -6.71
N LYS A 273 -30.27 -28.73 -7.24
CA LYS A 273 -30.88 -30.01 -7.61
C LYS A 273 -31.51 -29.88 -8.98
N ALA A 274 -31.46 -30.95 -9.77
CA ALA A 274 -32.16 -31.02 -11.04
C ALA A 274 -32.68 -32.43 -11.28
N THR A 275 -33.84 -32.51 -11.93
CA THR A 275 -34.50 -33.78 -12.27
C THR A 275 -34.46 -33.96 -13.78
N THR A 276 -34.02 -35.13 -14.23
CA THR A 276 -34.10 -35.53 -15.64
C THR A 276 -35.55 -35.76 -16.07
N GLN A 277 -35.84 -35.65 -17.36
CA GLN A 277 -37.21 -35.72 -17.86
C GLN A 277 -37.64 -37.16 -18.17
N CYS A 278 -38.94 -37.39 -18.34
CA CYS A 278 -39.44 -38.67 -18.83
C CYS A 278 -39.12 -38.85 -20.32
N LYS A 279 -38.95 -40.10 -20.74
CA LYS A 279 -38.95 -40.46 -22.15
C LYS A 279 -40.40 -40.38 -22.65
N ASN A 280 -40.72 -39.41 -23.50
CA ASN A 280 -42.02 -39.38 -24.17
C ASN A 280 -42.07 -40.50 -25.21
N ASN A 281 -42.55 -41.69 -24.80
CA ASN A 281 -43.08 -42.64 -25.76
C ASN A 281 -44.46 -42.11 -26.19
N LEU A 282 -44.53 -41.47 -27.36
CA LEU A 282 -45.78 -41.29 -28.10
C LEU A 282 -46.32 -42.68 -28.44
N PHE A 283 -47.07 -43.28 -27.51
CA PHE A 283 -48.08 -44.28 -27.88
C PHE A 283 -49.20 -43.51 -28.56
N SER A 284 -49.09 -43.34 -29.87
CA SER A 284 -50.24 -43.00 -30.71
C SER A 284 -51.24 -44.15 -30.62
N PHE A 285 -52.20 -44.06 -29.69
CA PHE A 285 -53.44 -44.80 -29.83
C PHE A 285 -54.18 -44.20 -31.03
N GLN A 286 -53.98 -44.79 -32.21
CA GLN A 286 -54.98 -44.68 -33.26
C GLN A 286 -56.16 -45.57 -32.82
N PRO A 287 -57.37 -45.01 -32.62
CA PRO A 287 -58.55 -45.83 -32.51
C PRO A 287 -58.80 -46.46 -33.89
N ASN A 288 -58.69 -47.78 -33.97
CA ASN A 288 -59.20 -48.53 -35.11
C ASN A 288 -60.73 -48.55 -34.99
N TYR A 289 -61.36 -47.94 -36.02
CA TYR A 289 -62.73 -48.08 -36.53
C TYR A 289 -63.87 -48.46 -35.58
#